data_AF-A0A1U9NHL9-F1
#
_entry.id   AF-A0A1U9NHL9-F1
#
_cell.length_a   1.000
_cell.length_b   1.000
_cell.length_c   1.000
_cell.angle_alpha   90.00
_cell.angle_beta   90.00
_cell.angle_gamma   90.00
#
_symmetry.space_group_name_H-M   'P 1'
#
loop_
_entity.id
_entity.type
_entity.pdbx_description
1 polymer ?
#
loop_
_entity_poly.entity_id
_entity_poly.type
_entity_poly.pdbx_seq_one_letter_code
_entity_poly.pdbx_strand_id
1 'polypeptide(L)'
;MTKGLNNLVDNGLLELAMYYRPGDKYAFCFYVQTSGRVPVKNLLEDLNRTGKLHESESKGWGGKNVVARLFRTIGNLAQGKVVSRSFYKKLDKTLWQFTCYDIRFLAFHDGNAIVLVSGFEKKTQETPEKEKKKARKRHKEYLKRKRQL
;
A
#
# COMPACT_ATOMS: atom_id res chain seq x y z
N MET A 1 -18.99 -0.52 -9.43
CA MET A 1 -17.55 -0.56 -9.06
C MET A 1 -17.15 -1.86 -8.35
N THR A 2 -18.10 -2.65 -7.81
CA THR A 2 -17.84 -3.80 -6.92
C THR A 2 -17.53 -5.13 -7.61
N LYS A 3 -18.20 -5.51 -8.71
CA LYS A 3 -18.02 -6.85 -9.32
C LYS A 3 -16.57 -7.20 -9.67
N GLY A 4 -15.84 -6.28 -10.32
CA GLY A 4 -14.44 -6.52 -10.70
C GLY A 4 -13.49 -6.59 -9.50
N LEU A 5 -13.72 -5.77 -8.48
CA LEU A 5 -12.92 -5.81 -7.25
C LEU A 5 -13.19 -7.09 -6.45
N ASN A 6 -14.46 -7.47 -6.29
CA ASN A 6 -14.85 -8.71 -5.62
C ASN A 6 -14.19 -9.91 -6.31
N ASN A 7 -14.23 -9.99 -7.64
CA ASN A 7 -13.55 -11.05 -8.39
C ASN A 7 -12.04 -11.13 -8.07
N LEU A 8 -11.35 -9.98 -7.92
CA LEU A 8 -9.92 -9.96 -7.58
C LEU A 8 -9.65 -10.42 -6.14
N VAL A 9 -10.57 -10.12 -5.22
CA VAL A 9 -10.49 -10.56 -3.81
C VAL A 9 -10.79 -12.05 -3.71
N ASP A 10 -11.87 -12.51 -4.34
CA ASP A 10 -12.32 -13.90 -4.32
C ASP A 10 -11.28 -14.85 -4.95
N ASN A 11 -10.52 -14.37 -5.94
CA ASN A 11 -9.41 -15.12 -6.54
C ASN A 11 -8.06 -14.94 -5.83
N GLY A 12 -8.02 -14.28 -4.66
CA GLY A 12 -6.81 -14.16 -3.85
C GLY A 12 -5.69 -13.33 -4.50
N LEU A 13 -6.03 -12.38 -5.37
CA LEU A 13 -5.06 -11.41 -5.90
C LEU A 13 -4.92 -10.20 -4.98
N LEU A 14 -6.00 -9.82 -4.31
CA LEU A 14 -6.10 -8.67 -3.42
C LEU A 14 -6.72 -9.06 -2.08
N GLU A 15 -6.29 -8.39 -1.02
CA GLU A 15 -6.99 -8.33 0.26
C GLU A 15 -7.49 -6.90 0.47
N LEU A 16 -8.74 -6.70 0.90
CA LEU A 16 -9.23 -5.35 1.19
C LEU A 16 -8.52 -4.78 2.43
N ALA A 17 -7.90 -3.60 2.28
CA ALA A 17 -7.20 -2.95 3.39
C ALA A 17 -8.16 -2.39 4.44
N MET A 18 -9.35 -1.99 3.99
CA MET A 18 -10.50 -1.58 4.79
C MET A 18 -11.78 -1.89 4.03
N TYR A 19 -12.90 -2.08 4.74
CA TYR A 19 -14.20 -2.14 4.11
C TYR A 19 -14.46 -0.81 3.37
N TYR A 20 -14.47 -0.88 2.04
CA TYR A 20 -14.84 0.22 1.15
C TYR A 20 -16.28 0.66 1.45
N ARG A 21 -16.51 1.98 1.50
CA ARG A 21 -17.86 2.51 1.69
C ARG A 21 -18.50 2.80 0.34
N PRO A 22 -19.79 2.49 0.13
CA PRO A 22 -20.50 2.95 -1.05
C PRO A 22 -20.30 4.46 -1.27
N GLY A 23 -19.87 4.84 -2.46
CA GLY A 23 -19.61 6.24 -2.82
C GLY A 23 -18.16 6.70 -2.69
N ASP A 24 -17.26 5.89 -2.11
CA ASP A 24 -15.83 6.19 -2.13
C ASP A 24 -15.31 6.19 -3.59
N LYS A 25 -14.46 7.16 -3.92
CA LYS A 25 -13.76 7.32 -5.20
C LYS A 25 -12.77 6.19 -5.46
N TYR A 26 -12.04 5.77 -4.43
CA TYR A 26 -11.05 4.70 -4.53
C TYR A 26 -11.26 3.63 -3.46
N ALA A 27 -11.19 2.37 -3.86
CA ALA A 27 -11.00 1.24 -2.95
C ALA A 27 -9.51 1.05 -2.65
N PHE A 28 -9.19 0.54 -1.47
CA PHE A 28 -7.81 0.29 -1.05
C PHE A 28 -7.59 -1.17 -0.73
N CYS A 29 -6.54 -1.72 -1.33
CA CYS A 29 -6.26 -3.14 -1.29
C CYS A 29 -4.79 -3.40 -0.98
N PHE A 30 -4.51 -4.53 -0.36
CA PHE A 30 -3.18 -5.10 -0.24
C PHE A 30 -2.97 -6.15 -1.33
N TYR A 31 -1.80 -6.13 -1.94
CA TYR A 31 -1.37 -7.17 -2.87
C TYR A 31 -1.13 -8.50 -2.13
N VAL A 32 -1.72 -9.58 -2.65
CA VAL A 32 -1.49 -10.94 -2.18
C VAL A 32 -0.50 -11.63 -3.12
N GLN A 33 0.62 -12.14 -2.59
CA GLN A 33 1.61 -12.91 -3.37
C GLN A 33 1.06 -14.29 -3.77
N THR A 34 1.66 -14.94 -4.75
CA THR A 34 1.33 -16.35 -5.07
C THR A 34 1.48 -17.31 -3.89
N SER A 35 2.35 -16.98 -2.92
CA SER A 35 2.50 -17.74 -1.68
C SER A 35 1.42 -17.47 -0.63
N GLY A 36 0.41 -16.64 -0.93
CA GLY A 36 -0.60 -16.19 0.04
C GLY A 36 -0.13 -15.09 0.99
N ARG A 37 1.16 -14.72 0.98
CA ARG A 37 1.68 -13.63 1.83
C ARG A 37 1.11 -12.28 1.39
N VAL A 38 0.83 -11.40 2.36
CA VAL A 38 0.29 -10.05 2.13
C VAL A 38 1.28 -9.02 2.70
N PRO A 39 2.32 -8.61 1.95
CA PRO A 39 3.49 -7.96 2.51
C PRO A 39 3.22 -6.67 3.28
N VAL A 40 2.23 -5.89 2.84
CA VAL A 40 1.87 -4.62 3.49
C VAL A 40 1.09 -4.88 4.77
N LYS A 41 0.13 -5.82 4.77
CA LYS A 41 -0.62 -6.22 5.96
C LYS A 41 0.32 -6.75 7.04
N ASN A 42 1.21 -7.68 6.71
CA ASN A 42 2.17 -8.22 7.66
C ASN A 42 3.03 -7.11 8.29
N LEU A 43 3.48 -6.13 7.50
CA LEU A 43 4.23 -4.98 8.04
C LEU A 43 3.37 -4.13 8.99
N LEU A 44 2.09 -3.89 8.67
CA LEU A 44 1.20 -3.12 9.54
C LEU A 44 0.90 -3.86 10.84
N GLU A 45 0.75 -5.18 10.80
CA GLU A 45 0.58 -6.04 11.97
C GLU A 45 1.82 -6.01 12.87
N ASP A 46 3.01 -6.12 12.28
CA ASP A 46 4.26 -5.98 13.02
C ASP A 46 4.40 -4.60 13.66
N LEU A 47 4.11 -3.52 12.92
CA LEU A 47 4.12 -2.15 13.44
C LEU A 47 3.14 -1.96 14.61
N ASN A 48 1.95 -2.55 14.52
CA ASN A 48 0.96 -2.49 15.59
C ASN A 48 1.37 -3.28 16.82
N ARG A 49 2.01 -4.45 16.62
CA ARG A 49 2.44 -5.36 17.70
C ARG A 49 3.66 -4.84 18.44
N THR A 50 4.70 -4.45 17.73
CA THR A 50 5.99 -4.09 18.33
C THR A 50 6.04 -2.61 18.74
N GLY A 51 5.22 -1.77 18.12
CA GLY A 51 5.31 -0.32 18.23
C GLY A 51 6.60 0.28 17.66
N LYS A 52 7.48 -0.54 17.08
CA LYS A 52 8.83 -0.17 16.63
C LYS A 52 9.06 -0.59 15.17
N LEU A 53 9.95 0.14 14.52
CA LEU A 53 10.61 -0.32 13.29
C LEU A 53 11.83 -1.16 13.69
N HIS A 54 12.20 -2.13 12.84
CA HIS A 54 13.35 -2.99 13.13
C HIS A 54 14.65 -2.17 13.26
N GLU A 55 15.55 -2.63 14.14
CA GLU A 55 16.96 -2.23 14.31
C GLU A 55 17.32 -0.82 14.82
N SER A 56 16.46 0.20 14.81
CA SER A 56 16.85 1.52 15.35
C SER A 56 16.30 1.78 16.76
N GLU A 57 17.21 1.96 17.73
CA GLU A 57 16.93 2.43 19.10
C GLU A 57 16.49 3.91 19.15
N SER A 58 16.48 4.59 18.00
CA SER A 58 16.16 5.99 17.90
C SER A 58 14.65 6.23 17.95
N LYS A 59 14.27 7.28 18.68
CA LYS A 59 12.94 7.91 18.90
C LYS A 59 12.06 8.10 17.64
N GLY A 60 11.80 7.04 16.88
CA GLY A 60 10.92 7.05 15.73
C GLY A 60 9.47 7.21 16.14
N TRP A 61 8.63 7.65 15.21
CA TRP A 61 7.20 7.73 15.45
C TRP A 61 6.66 6.31 15.66
N GLY A 62 6.07 6.04 16.83
CA GLY A 62 5.60 4.71 17.21
C GLY A 62 4.73 4.08 16.12
N GLY A 63 4.84 2.76 15.91
CA GLY A 63 4.23 2.05 14.78
C GLY A 63 2.73 2.34 14.60
N LYS A 64 2.00 2.53 15.69
CA LYS A 64 0.58 2.97 15.67
C LYS A 64 0.36 4.29 14.92
N ASN A 65 1.27 5.26 15.05
CA ASN A 65 1.21 6.54 14.33
C ASN A 65 1.45 6.36 12.83
N VAL A 66 2.36 5.47 12.43
CA VAL A 66 2.58 5.11 11.02
C VAL A 66 1.30 4.54 10.42
N VAL A 67 0.69 3.58 11.12
CA VAL A 67 -0.55 2.93 10.71
C VAL A 67 -1.70 3.95 10.63
N ALA A 68 -1.87 4.79 11.66
CA ALA A 68 -2.88 5.84 11.68
C ALA A 68 -2.71 6.85 10.54
N ARG A 69 -1.47 7.28 10.26
CA ARG A 69 -1.18 8.20 9.16
C ARG A 69 -1.47 7.57 7.80
N LEU A 70 -1.12 6.30 7.61
CA LEU A 70 -1.42 5.58 6.38
C LEU A 70 -2.94 5.55 6.17
N PHE A 71 -3.69 5.08 7.16
CA PHE A 71 -5.15 4.97 7.03
C PHE A 71 -5.85 6.32 6.92
N ARG A 72 -5.36 7.38 7.57
CA ARG A 72 -5.86 8.75 7.34
C ARG A 72 -5.64 9.21 5.90
N THR A 73 -4.46 8.94 5.34
CA THR A 73 -4.13 9.31 3.96
C THR A 73 -4.99 8.52 2.97
N ILE A 74 -5.16 7.22 3.22
CA ILE A 74 -6.05 6.33 2.49
C ILE A 74 -7.50 6.85 2.54
N GLY A 75 -8.04 7.16 3.71
CA GLY A 75 -9.41 7.65 3.85
C GLY A 75 -9.65 8.97 3.11
N ASN A 76 -8.68 9.89 3.16
CA ASN A 76 -8.76 11.13 2.38
C ASN A 76 -8.80 10.87 0.88
N LEU A 77 -7.93 10.01 0.37
CA LEU A 77 -7.93 9.63 -1.04
C LEU A 77 -9.21 8.88 -1.44
N ALA A 78 -9.67 7.95 -0.60
CA ALA A 78 -10.91 7.20 -0.81
C ALA A 78 -12.10 8.15 -1.01
N GLN A 79 -12.17 9.23 -0.22
CA GLN A 79 -13.18 10.27 -0.35
C GLN A 79 -12.90 11.27 -1.50
N GLY A 80 -11.86 11.06 -2.29
CA GLY A 80 -11.46 11.94 -3.39
C GLY A 80 -10.87 13.27 -2.98
N LYS A 81 -10.48 13.44 -1.71
CA LYS A 81 -9.85 14.67 -1.21
C LYS A 81 -8.45 14.86 -1.77
N VAL A 82 -8.06 16.11 -1.94
CA VAL A 82 -6.69 16.47 -2.31
C VAL A 82 -5.76 16.14 -1.15
N VAL A 83 -4.68 15.40 -1.43
CA VAL A 83 -3.66 15.01 -0.46
C VAL A 83 -2.32 15.64 -0.87
N SER A 84 -1.59 16.16 0.12
CA SER A 84 -0.26 16.74 -0.10
C SER A 84 0.70 15.73 -0.75
N ARG A 85 1.54 16.24 -1.67
CA ARG A 85 2.65 15.48 -2.29
C ARG A 85 3.65 14.92 -1.27
N SER A 86 3.72 15.49 -0.07
CA SER A 86 4.55 14.95 1.00
C SER A 86 4.04 13.59 1.51
N PHE A 87 2.72 13.38 1.51
CA PHE A 87 2.08 12.15 1.98
C PHE A 87 1.79 11.17 0.86
N TYR A 88 1.42 11.65 -0.32
CA TYR A 88 1.08 10.80 -1.46
C TYR A 88 1.61 11.40 -2.77
N LYS A 89 2.52 10.68 -3.44
CA LYS A 89 3.12 11.16 -4.69
C LYS A 89 3.29 10.07 -5.73
N LYS A 90 3.12 10.43 -7.00
CA LYS A 90 3.50 9.60 -8.14
C LYS A 90 5.03 9.56 -8.24
N LEU A 91 5.61 8.37 -8.37
CA LEU A 91 7.06 8.18 -8.51
C LEU A 91 7.47 8.03 -9.97
N ASP A 92 6.70 7.26 -10.73
CA ASP A 92 6.93 7.01 -12.15
C ASP A 92 5.60 6.73 -12.88
N LYS A 93 5.65 6.16 -14.09
CA LYS A 93 4.46 5.85 -14.90
C LYS A 93 3.46 4.94 -14.17
N THR A 94 3.94 4.05 -13.29
CA THR A 94 3.17 2.96 -12.69
C THR A 94 3.06 3.03 -11.16
N LEU A 95 4.06 3.62 -10.50
CA LEU A 95 4.19 3.57 -9.05
C LEU A 95 3.79 4.89 -8.39
N TRP A 96 3.15 4.74 -7.24
CA TRP A 96 2.88 5.79 -6.27
C TRP A 96 3.50 5.43 -4.93
N GLN A 97 3.75 6.46 -4.13
CA GLN A 97 4.31 6.34 -2.79
C GLN A 97 3.40 7.01 -1.78
N PHE A 98 3.16 6.30 -0.67
CA PHE A 98 2.72 6.87 0.59
C PHE A 98 3.94 7.13 1.48
N THR A 99 4.04 8.31 2.09
CA THR A 99 5.05 8.61 3.11
C THR A 99 4.37 8.74 4.47
N CYS A 100 4.73 7.85 5.38
CA CYS A 100 4.19 7.77 6.73
C CYS A 100 5.34 7.84 7.73
N TYR A 101 5.79 9.06 8.04
CA TYR A 101 7.00 9.29 8.85
C TYR A 101 8.19 8.61 8.19
N ASP A 102 8.82 7.65 8.89
CA ASP A 102 9.99 6.93 8.44
C ASP A 102 9.64 5.71 7.57
N ILE A 103 8.35 5.44 7.33
CA ILE A 103 7.92 4.36 6.44
C ILE A 103 7.39 4.90 5.11
N ARG A 104 7.79 4.21 4.03
CA ARG A 104 7.22 4.41 2.71
C ARG A 104 6.50 3.16 2.26
N PHE A 105 5.27 3.33 1.80
CA PHE A 105 4.53 2.27 1.12
C PHE A 105 4.49 2.57 -0.38
N LEU A 106 4.69 1.55 -1.20
CA LEU A 106 4.55 1.66 -2.66
C LEU A 106 3.23 1.04 -3.09
N ALA A 107 2.60 1.68 -4.07
CA ALA A 107 1.30 1.27 -4.59
C ALA A 107 1.23 1.50 -6.11
N PHE A 108 0.24 0.90 -6.75
CA PHE A 108 -0.18 1.23 -8.11
C PHE A 108 -1.71 1.44 -8.16
N HIS A 109 -2.19 2.05 -9.23
CA HIS A 109 -3.62 2.19 -9.50
C HIS A 109 -4.07 1.09 -10.46
N ASP A 110 -5.24 0.51 -10.20
CA ASP A 110 -5.93 -0.41 -11.11
C ASP A 110 -7.42 -0.03 -11.15
N GLY A 111 -7.80 0.75 -12.16
CA GLY A 111 -9.10 1.41 -12.21
C GLY A 111 -9.29 2.29 -10.97
N ASN A 112 -10.33 2.00 -10.20
CA ASN A 112 -10.64 2.71 -8.95
C ASN A 112 -10.08 2.02 -7.70
N ALA A 113 -9.14 1.08 -7.85
CA ALA A 113 -8.42 0.49 -6.73
C ALA A 113 -7.01 1.07 -6.63
N ILE A 114 -6.59 1.41 -5.41
CA ILE A 114 -5.20 1.68 -5.07
C ILE A 114 -4.67 0.43 -4.35
N VAL A 115 -3.69 -0.23 -4.98
CA VAL A 115 -3.15 -1.50 -4.51
C VAL A 115 -1.78 -1.26 -3.88
N LEU A 116 -1.65 -1.44 -2.57
CA LEU A 116 -0.38 -1.36 -1.86
C LEU A 116 0.40 -2.68 -2.01
N VAL A 117 1.63 -2.60 -2.51
CA VAL A 117 2.44 -3.77 -2.87
C VAL A 117 3.63 -3.99 -1.96
N SER A 118 4.14 -2.96 -1.29
CA SER A 118 5.30 -3.07 -0.41
C SER A 118 5.35 -1.92 0.58
N GLY A 119 6.01 -2.12 1.71
CA GLY A 119 6.42 -1.06 2.64
C GLY A 119 7.84 -1.28 3.13
N PHE A 120 8.57 -0.20 3.42
CA PHE A 120 9.95 -0.25 3.88
C PHE A 120 10.32 1.02 4.66
N GLU A 121 11.31 0.90 5.53
CA GLU A 121 11.89 2.04 6.27
C GLU A 121 12.78 2.89 5.36
N LYS A 122 12.54 4.19 5.38
CA LYS A 122 13.27 5.18 4.64
C LYS A 122 14.67 5.34 5.24
N LYS A 123 15.68 4.90 4.50
CA LYS A 123 17.10 5.21 4.79
C LYS A 123 17.61 6.48 4.10
N THR A 124 16.95 6.93 3.05
CA THR A 124 17.39 8.07 2.22
C THR A 124 16.22 8.96 1.76
N GLN A 125 16.49 10.20 1.35
CA GLN A 125 15.45 11.12 0.88
C GLN A 125 14.69 10.59 -0.35
N GLU A 126 15.34 9.84 -1.22
CA GLU A 126 14.71 9.26 -2.40
C GLU A 126 14.27 7.81 -2.18
N THR A 127 13.30 7.34 -2.97
CA THR A 127 12.90 5.93 -2.97
C THR A 127 14.00 5.11 -3.63
N PRO A 128 14.68 4.18 -2.92
CA PRO A 128 15.74 3.40 -3.52
C PRO A 128 15.26 2.59 -4.72
N GLU A 129 16.09 2.47 -5.74
CA GLU A 129 15.72 1.79 -6.99
C GLU A 129 15.40 0.30 -6.76
N LYS A 130 16.03 -0.33 -5.77
CA LYS A 130 15.72 -1.72 -5.35
C LYS A 130 14.26 -1.89 -4.91
N GLU A 131 13.71 -0.92 -4.19
CA GLU A 131 12.31 -0.96 -3.72
C GLU A 131 11.34 -0.73 -4.87
N LYS A 132 11.67 0.19 -5.79
CA LYS A 132 10.88 0.40 -7.02
C LYS A 132 10.89 -0.85 -7.90
N LYS A 133 12.04 -1.51 -8.09
CA LYS A 133 12.16 -2.79 -8.83
C LYS A 133 11.29 -3.89 -8.20
N LYS A 134 11.33 -4.03 -6.87
CA LYS A 134 10.49 -4.99 -6.13
C LYS A 134 9.00 -4.72 -6.32
N ALA A 135 8.56 -3.46 -6.20
CA ALA A 135 7.18 -3.07 -6.42
C ALA A 135 6.72 -3.31 -7.88
N ARG A 136 7.55 -2.98 -8.87
CA ARG A 136 7.25 -3.26 -10.29
C ARG A 136 7.18 -4.75 -10.60
N LYS A 137 8.01 -5.59 -9.97
CA LYS A 137 7.92 -7.06 -10.09
C LYS A 137 6.55 -7.55 -9.62
N ARG A 138 6.10 -7.09 -8.44
CA ARG A 138 4.78 -7.43 -7.87
C ARG A 138 3.63 -6.93 -8.75
N HIS A 139 3.73 -5.71 -9.29
CA HIS A 139 2.74 -5.19 -10.24
C HIS A 139 2.65 -6.02 -11.51
N LYS A 140 3.78 -6.44 -12.10
CA LYS A 140 3.78 -7.33 -13.28
C LYS A 140 3.17 -8.69 -12.98
N GLU A 141 3.48 -9.27 -11.82
CA GLU A 141 2.91 -10.54 -11.35
C GLU A 141 1.39 -10.44 -11.16
N TYR A 142 0.93 -9.37 -10.51
CA TYR A 142 -0.48 -9.02 -10.38
C TYR A 142 -1.18 -8.96 -11.74
N LEU A 143 -0.65 -8.19 -12.69
CA LEU A 143 -1.25 -8.05 -14.02
C LEU A 143 -1.27 -9.38 -14.79
N LYS A 144 -0.25 -10.23 -14.62
CA LYS A 144 -0.22 -11.56 -15.24
C LYS A 144 -1.35 -12.43 -14.70
N ARG A 145 -1.52 -12.47 -13.39
CA ARG A 145 -2.58 -13.26 -12.72
C ARG A 145 -3.96 -12.71 -13.02
N LYS A 146 -4.13 -11.38 -13.04
CA LYS A 146 -5.41 -10.72 -13.34
C LYS A 146 -5.91 -11.04 -14.75
N ARG A 147 -5.03 -11.21 -15.73
CA ARG A 147 -5.41 -11.60 -17.11
C ARG A 147 -5.83 -13.08 -17.25
N GLN A 148 -5.63 -13.89 -16.22
CA GLN A 148 -6.00 -15.30 -16.19
C GLN A 148 -7.35 -15.53 -15.48
N LEU A 149 -7.99 -14.46 -15.00
CA LEU A 149 -9.32 -14.43 -14.41
C LEU A 149 -10.36 -14.02 -15.47
#